data_AF-A0A197KCD0-F1
#
_entry.id   AF-A0A197KCD0-F1
#
_cell.length_a   1.000
_cell.length_b   1.000
_cell.length_c   1.000
_cell.angle_alpha   90.00
_cell.angle_beta   90.00
_cell.angle_gamma   90.00
#
_symmetry.space_group_name_H-M   'P 1'
#
loop_
_entity.id
_entity.type
_entity.pdbx_description
1 polymer ?
#
loop_
_entity_poly.entity_id
_entity_poly.type
_entity_poly.pdbx_seq_one_letter_code
_entity_poly.pdbx_strand_id
1 'polypeptide(L)'
;MSILELPDEILYHLLTYAEDTDFPSIAQSCKKLRNLTMDGPLRRHILLIRNPARLSVSLQTRPTRDTLVHQNILRGIHIHQHIQQGLYIGGASSVRSYHISCRLERQMVSIRIAKKLKARPDWTEMVERGLIPEEMFFGREEFEMKRRWKLYQQQQRNQRQPPRQQQQQQQRNEEVENEGLKEEEYGYYRKRPDLQQFEPMQVDGVHPFDILDSNTDQHSYHQPTQESNSNSAMISSSPLPSSEGPTITRAQRQKKSISNVLIPKIELLRKAMDRDRLSRLVQRRPSPSELNQSPKTATVLHAYHLIAYTSTSKDLVPLATQLNFLLKGERLGHWLYHQRPSLAVVMNERHMLRTEVRTAWMVCPGVSKKVRFYEGLIQERRHYEQQLQDFFFQQQQQQRLRQQQQQQAHPQQQQQHELLPLAVS
;
A
#
# COMPACT_ATOMS: atom_id res chain seq x y z
N MET A 1 -13.50 -49.15 -20.77
CA MET A 1 -12.16 -49.20 -20.16
C MET A 1 -12.29 -49.16 -18.64
N SER A 2 -12.22 -50.33 -18.02
CA SER A 2 -12.29 -50.53 -16.56
C SER A 2 -11.07 -49.92 -15.85
N ILE A 3 -11.18 -49.64 -14.55
CA ILE A 3 -10.03 -49.17 -13.75
C ILE A 3 -8.92 -50.23 -13.68
N LEU A 4 -9.28 -51.50 -13.85
CA LEU A 4 -8.41 -52.67 -13.91
C LEU A 4 -7.52 -52.72 -15.18
N GLU A 5 -7.73 -51.81 -16.13
CA GLU A 5 -6.89 -51.71 -17.33
C GLU A 5 -5.71 -50.77 -17.14
N LEU A 6 -5.65 -50.02 -16.03
CA LEU A 6 -4.42 -49.29 -15.68
C LEU A 6 -3.42 -50.27 -15.08
N PRO A 7 -2.15 -50.27 -15.53
CA PRO A 7 -1.08 -50.97 -14.84
C PRO A 7 -1.00 -50.53 -13.37
N ASP A 8 -0.86 -51.49 -12.46
CA ASP A 8 -0.83 -51.25 -11.02
C ASP A 8 0.30 -50.30 -10.62
N GLU A 9 1.41 -50.30 -11.37
CA GLU A 9 2.54 -49.39 -11.17
C GLU A 9 2.16 -47.94 -11.39
N ILE A 10 1.34 -47.66 -12.41
CA ILE A 10 0.87 -46.31 -12.71
C ILE A 10 -0.11 -45.86 -11.65
N LEU A 11 -1.00 -46.76 -11.19
CA LEU A 11 -1.95 -46.47 -10.13
C LEU A 11 -1.23 -46.18 -8.81
N TYR A 12 -0.26 -47.02 -8.47
CA TYR A 12 0.60 -46.85 -7.30
C TYR A 12 1.37 -45.53 -7.37
N HIS A 13 1.96 -45.21 -8.53
CA HIS A 13 2.71 -43.97 -8.71
C HIS A 13 1.79 -42.74 -8.55
N LEU A 14 0.62 -42.74 -9.20
CA LEU A 14 -0.39 -41.67 -9.03
C LEU A 14 -0.79 -41.51 -7.57
N LEU A 15 -1.10 -42.59 -6.86
CA LEU A 15 -1.53 -42.55 -5.46
C LEU A 15 -0.39 -42.25 -4.48
N THR A 16 0.86 -42.48 -4.85
CA THR A 16 2.05 -42.19 -4.02
C THR A 16 2.41 -40.70 -4.07
N TYR A 17 2.15 -40.03 -5.19
CA TYR A 17 2.52 -38.61 -5.38
C TYR A 17 1.36 -37.64 -5.28
N ALA A 18 0.12 -38.04 -5.63
CA ALA A 18 -1.04 -37.15 -5.55
C ALA A 18 -1.28 -36.65 -4.12
N GLU A 19 -1.43 -35.34 -3.96
CA GLU A 19 -1.78 -34.69 -2.70
C GLU A 19 -3.30 -34.57 -2.53
N ASP A 20 -3.76 -34.20 -1.33
CA ASP A 20 -5.18 -34.00 -1.05
C ASP A 20 -5.84 -32.99 -1.98
N THR A 21 -5.07 -31.98 -2.39
CA THR A 21 -5.48 -30.94 -3.35
C THR A 21 -5.57 -31.45 -4.78
N ASP A 22 -4.84 -32.52 -5.10
CA ASP A 22 -4.81 -33.11 -6.43
C ASP A 22 -5.97 -34.06 -6.64
N PHE A 23 -6.49 -34.70 -5.59
CA PHE A 23 -7.63 -35.64 -5.73
C PHE A 23 -8.89 -35.01 -6.34
N PRO A 24 -9.33 -33.81 -5.96
CA PRO A 24 -10.42 -33.12 -6.66
C PRO A 24 -10.10 -32.88 -8.14
N SER A 25 -8.86 -32.52 -8.46
CA SER A 25 -8.40 -32.25 -9.83
C SER A 25 -8.36 -33.54 -10.67
N ILE A 26 -7.85 -34.63 -10.11
CA ILE A 26 -7.81 -35.97 -10.74
C ILE A 26 -9.23 -36.53 -10.92
N ALA A 27 -10.11 -36.33 -9.93
CA ALA A 27 -11.51 -36.72 -10.00
C ALA A 27 -12.28 -35.97 -11.11
N GLN A 28 -11.90 -34.71 -11.37
CA GLN A 28 -12.48 -33.90 -12.43
C GLN A 28 -11.91 -34.25 -13.81
N SER A 29 -10.60 -34.50 -13.91
CA SER A 29 -9.92 -34.78 -15.18
C SER A 29 -10.14 -36.20 -15.68
N CYS A 30 -10.24 -37.18 -14.78
CA CYS A 30 -10.39 -38.59 -15.14
C CYS A 30 -11.59 -39.23 -14.43
N LYS A 31 -12.70 -39.39 -15.17
CA LYS A 31 -13.93 -40.04 -14.66
C LYS A 31 -13.68 -41.44 -14.09
N LYS A 32 -12.69 -42.17 -14.59
CA LYS A 32 -12.35 -43.53 -14.10
C LYS A 32 -11.72 -43.50 -12.72
N LEU A 33 -10.81 -42.55 -12.48
CA LEU A 33 -10.16 -42.37 -11.18
C LEU A 33 -11.06 -41.65 -10.16
N ARG A 34 -12.17 -41.06 -10.60
CA ARG A 34 -13.10 -40.35 -9.72
C ARG A 34 -13.61 -41.20 -8.55
N ASN A 35 -13.96 -42.45 -8.79
CA ASN A 35 -14.48 -43.31 -7.71
C ASN A 35 -13.38 -43.64 -6.69
N LEU A 36 -12.16 -43.89 -7.16
CA LEU A 36 -11.00 -44.18 -6.32
C LEU A 36 -10.56 -42.95 -5.52
N THR A 37 -10.47 -41.79 -6.16
CA THR A 37 -10.05 -40.53 -5.53
C THR A 37 -11.09 -39.94 -4.58
N MET A 38 -12.36 -40.32 -4.74
CA MET A 38 -13.45 -39.99 -3.82
C MET A 38 -13.71 -41.07 -2.77
N ASP A 39 -12.93 -42.15 -2.76
CA ASP A 39 -13.09 -43.22 -1.79
C ASP A 39 -12.73 -42.74 -0.37
N GLY A 40 -13.69 -42.88 0.55
CA GLY A 40 -13.58 -42.37 1.91
C GLY A 40 -12.44 -43.00 2.72
N PRO A 41 -12.32 -44.34 2.75
CA PRO A 41 -11.21 -45.05 3.36
C PRO A 41 -9.85 -44.66 2.78
N LEU A 42 -9.68 -44.62 1.45
CA LEU A 42 -8.43 -44.20 0.83
C LEU A 42 -8.05 -42.76 1.21
N ARG A 43 -8.99 -41.82 1.13
CA ARG A 43 -8.75 -40.43 1.58
C ARG A 43 -8.38 -40.37 3.05
N ARG A 44 -9.06 -41.15 3.91
CA ARG A 44 -8.76 -41.22 5.34
C ARG A 44 -7.36 -41.77 5.60
N HIS A 45 -6.95 -42.82 4.87
CA HIS A 45 -5.60 -43.36 4.96
C HIS A 45 -4.55 -42.32 4.55
N ILE A 46 -4.77 -41.62 3.44
CA ILE A 46 -3.84 -40.58 2.97
C ILE A 46 -3.76 -39.43 3.97
N LEU A 47 -4.91 -38.94 4.45
CA LEU A 47 -4.98 -37.83 5.40
C LEU A 47 -4.35 -38.15 6.76
N LEU A 48 -4.58 -39.36 7.29
CA LEU A 48 -4.19 -39.72 8.66
C LEU A 48 -2.84 -40.43 8.74
N ILE A 49 -2.37 -41.08 7.67
CA ILE A 49 -1.17 -41.91 7.70
C ILE A 49 -0.09 -41.32 6.78
N ARG A 50 -0.40 -41.11 5.50
CA ARG A 50 0.58 -40.66 4.51
C ARG A 50 0.98 -39.19 4.69
N ASN A 51 0.01 -38.28 4.83
CA ASN A 51 0.28 -36.85 4.93
C ASN A 51 1.06 -36.48 6.18
N PRO A 52 0.77 -37.00 7.38
CA PRO A 52 1.58 -36.71 8.56
C PRO A 52 3.03 -37.17 8.41
N ALA A 53 3.28 -38.33 7.78
CA ALA A 53 4.63 -38.84 7.54
C ALA A 53 5.43 -37.99 6.53
N ARG A 54 4.77 -37.45 5.49
CA ARG A 54 5.42 -36.53 4.54
C ARG A 54 5.59 -35.12 5.13
N LEU A 55 4.56 -34.66 5.82
CA LEU A 55 4.55 -33.35 6.46
C LEU A 55 5.53 -33.31 7.62
N SER A 56 5.83 -34.41 8.33
CA SER A 56 6.79 -34.38 9.44
C SER A 56 8.15 -33.85 8.99
N VAL A 57 8.65 -34.29 7.82
CA VAL A 57 9.91 -33.81 7.23
C VAL A 57 9.82 -32.32 6.87
N SER A 58 8.72 -31.89 6.24
CA SER A 58 8.53 -30.48 5.88
C SER A 58 8.26 -29.58 7.09
N LEU A 59 7.63 -30.11 8.14
CA LEU A 59 7.31 -29.42 9.39
C LEU A 59 8.56 -29.22 10.23
N GLN A 60 9.56 -30.10 10.14
CA GLN A 60 10.87 -29.88 10.77
C GLN A 60 11.57 -28.63 10.23
N THR A 61 11.47 -28.37 8.93
CA THR A 61 12.01 -27.14 8.32
C THR A 61 11.11 -25.91 8.48
N ARG A 62 9.91 -26.08 9.07
CA ARG A 62 8.95 -24.99 9.16
C ARG A 62 9.38 -24.01 10.26
N PRO A 63 9.51 -22.71 9.96
CA PRO A 63 9.80 -21.72 10.99
C PRO A 63 8.69 -21.73 12.05
N THR A 64 9.10 -21.77 13.33
CA THR A 64 8.19 -21.62 14.47
C THR A 64 7.50 -20.27 14.44
N ARG A 65 6.35 -20.14 15.13
CA ARG A 65 5.64 -18.85 15.21
C ARG A 65 6.55 -17.75 15.76
N ASP A 66 7.39 -18.07 16.75
CA ASP A 66 8.37 -17.11 17.27
C ASP A 66 9.39 -16.71 16.22
N THR A 67 9.95 -17.64 15.44
CA THR A 67 10.89 -17.26 14.36
C THR A 67 10.24 -16.35 13.32
N LEU A 68 8.96 -16.57 12.99
CA LEU A 68 8.20 -15.70 12.09
C LEU A 68 7.94 -14.30 12.67
N VAL A 69 7.79 -14.19 13.99
CA VAL A 69 7.71 -12.89 14.69
C VAL A 69 9.06 -12.18 14.67
N HIS A 70 10.15 -12.88 14.97
CA HIS A 70 11.50 -12.32 14.93
C HIS A 70 11.89 -11.85 13.52
N GLN A 71 11.45 -12.56 12.48
CA GLN A 71 11.61 -12.16 11.07
C GLN A 71 10.65 -11.03 10.65
N ASN A 72 9.79 -10.56 11.56
CA ASN A 72 8.81 -9.50 11.31
C ASN A 72 7.80 -9.82 10.19
N ILE A 73 7.56 -11.12 9.96
CA ILE A 73 6.57 -11.67 9.03
C ILE A 73 5.21 -11.72 9.72
N LEU A 74 5.16 -12.25 10.93
CA LEU A 74 3.98 -12.20 11.78
C LEU A 74 4.03 -10.95 12.67
N ARG A 75 2.99 -10.13 12.60
CA ARG A 75 2.86 -8.88 13.36
C ARG A 75 1.52 -8.85 14.08
N GLY A 76 1.51 -8.31 15.29
CA GLY A 76 0.32 -8.25 16.13
C GLY A 76 0.62 -7.55 17.45
N ILE A 77 -0.43 -7.04 18.10
CA ILE A 77 -0.31 -6.53 19.47
C ILE A 77 -0.18 -7.75 20.39
N HIS A 78 0.76 -7.70 21.34
CA HIS A 78 1.01 -8.79 22.30
C HIS A 78 1.21 -10.16 21.62
N ILE A 79 1.84 -10.18 20.43
CA ILE A 79 1.94 -11.39 19.62
C ILE A 79 2.65 -12.54 20.34
N HIS A 80 3.67 -12.25 21.15
CA HIS A 80 4.34 -13.26 21.97
C HIS A 80 3.41 -13.87 23.02
N GLN A 81 2.58 -13.07 23.68
CA GLN A 81 1.61 -13.55 24.65
C GLN A 81 0.53 -14.40 23.97
N HIS A 82 0.07 -13.99 22.79
CA HIS A 82 -0.87 -14.80 21.99
C HIS A 82 -0.25 -16.13 21.56
N ILE A 83 1.04 -16.15 21.22
CA ILE A 83 1.77 -17.40 20.89
C ILE A 83 1.86 -18.30 22.11
N GLN A 84 2.29 -17.78 23.26
CA GLN A 84 2.40 -18.52 24.52
C GLN A 84 1.06 -19.10 24.98
N GLN A 85 -0.03 -18.35 24.81
CA GLN A 85 -1.39 -18.79 25.14
C GLN A 85 -2.02 -19.70 24.07
N GLY A 86 -1.31 -19.98 22.97
CA GLY A 86 -1.84 -20.78 21.87
C GLY A 86 -2.99 -20.13 21.08
N LEU A 87 -3.23 -18.83 21.29
CA LEU A 87 -4.32 -18.10 20.64
C LEU A 87 -4.07 -17.94 19.13
N TYR A 88 -5.15 -17.96 18.37
CA TYR A 88 -5.10 -17.79 16.93
C TYR A 88 -4.81 -16.33 16.57
N ILE A 89 -3.58 -16.06 16.12
CA ILE A 89 -3.07 -14.71 15.77
C ILE A 89 -3.90 -14.06 14.65
N GLY A 90 -4.47 -14.86 13.74
CA GLY A 90 -5.31 -14.40 12.62
C GLY A 90 -6.78 -14.18 12.98
N GLY A 91 -7.16 -14.24 14.26
CA GLY A 91 -8.54 -14.02 14.68
C GLY A 91 -9.02 -12.59 14.38
N ALA A 92 -10.30 -12.42 14.08
CA ALA A 92 -10.87 -11.12 13.71
C ALA A 92 -10.60 -10.02 14.77
N SER A 93 -10.63 -10.38 16.05
CA SER A 93 -10.32 -9.47 17.17
C SER A 93 -8.84 -9.06 17.21
N SER A 94 -7.93 -10.01 17.01
CA SER A 94 -6.48 -9.76 16.96
C SER A 94 -6.13 -8.85 15.78
N VAL A 95 -6.67 -9.14 14.60
CA VAL A 95 -6.50 -8.35 13.37
C VAL A 95 -7.04 -6.93 13.55
N ARG A 96 -8.25 -6.78 14.12
CA ARG A 96 -8.85 -5.46 14.38
C ARG A 96 -8.00 -4.65 15.36
N SER A 97 -7.58 -5.27 16.46
CA SER A 97 -6.76 -4.62 17.47
C SER A 97 -5.45 -4.14 16.85
N TYR A 98 -4.74 -5.01 16.11
CA TYR A 98 -3.53 -4.65 15.39
C TYR A 98 -3.72 -3.43 14.46
N HIS A 99 -4.77 -3.42 13.64
CA HIS A 99 -5.06 -2.27 12.78
C HIS A 99 -5.31 -0.97 13.58
N ILE A 100 -6.00 -1.06 14.72
CA ILE A 100 -6.20 0.09 15.61
C ILE A 100 -4.84 0.57 16.14
N SER A 101 -3.96 -0.31 16.61
CA SER A 101 -2.62 0.10 17.07
C SER A 101 -1.79 0.77 15.98
N CYS A 102 -1.79 0.23 14.75
CA CYS A 102 -1.07 0.86 13.63
C CYS A 102 -1.62 2.26 13.32
N ARG A 103 -2.94 2.47 13.46
CA ARG A 103 -3.55 3.78 13.24
C ARG A 103 -3.14 4.75 14.34
N LEU A 104 -3.19 4.32 15.60
CA LEU A 104 -2.76 5.12 16.76
C LEU A 104 -1.28 5.49 16.66
N GLU A 105 -0.41 4.54 16.33
CA GLU A 105 1.02 4.79 16.15
C GLU A 105 1.28 5.86 15.08
N ARG A 106 0.61 5.75 13.93
CA ARG A 106 0.69 6.78 12.88
C ARG A 106 0.19 8.13 13.35
N GLN A 107 -0.90 8.18 14.12
CA GLN A 107 -1.41 9.41 14.70
C GLN A 107 -0.40 10.03 15.68
N MET A 108 0.17 9.24 16.57
CA MET A 108 1.20 9.72 17.52
C MET A 108 2.44 10.22 16.80
N VAL A 109 2.92 9.51 15.78
CA VAL A 109 4.05 9.95 14.93
C VAL A 109 3.69 11.26 14.23
N SER A 110 2.49 11.36 13.66
CA SER A 110 2.00 12.59 13.04
C SER A 110 1.98 13.76 14.02
N ILE A 111 1.46 13.56 15.24
CA ILE A 111 1.43 14.58 16.29
C ILE A 111 2.85 14.99 16.70
N ARG A 112 3.77 14.04 16.88
CA ARG A 112 5.17 14.33 17.22
C ARG A 112 5.86 15.11 16.11
N ILE A 113 5.65 14.73 14.86
CA ILE A 113 6.18 15.45 13.69
C ILE A 113 5.58 16.85 13.64
N ALA A 114 4.26 16.99 13.79
CA ALA A 114 3.59 18.29 13.81
C ALA A 114 4.11 19.18 14.93
N LYS A 115 4.32 18.64 16.14
CA LYS A 115 4.92 19.37 17.27
C LYS A 115 6.34 19.81 16.96
N LYS A 116 7.18 18.93 16.40
CA LYS A 116 8.55 19.27 15.98
C LYS A 116 8.58 20.29 14.84
N LEU A 117 7.64 20.22 13.91
CA LEU A 117 7.50 21.19 12.82
C LEU A 117 7.01 22.54 13.32
N LYS A 118 6.12 22.58 14.31
CA LYS A 118 5.68 23.82 14.97
C LYS A 118 6.79 24.46 15.81
N ALA A 119 7.60 23.63 16.48
CA ALA A 119 8.76 24.07 17.23
C ALA A 119 9.97 24.40 16.35
N ARG A 120 9.85 24.27 15.03
CA ARG A 120 10.92 24.65 14.11
C ARG A 120 11.05 26.17 14.17
N PRO A 121 12.28 26.71 14.33
CA PRO A 121 12.51 28.15 14.28
C PRO A 121 11.97 28.71 12.97
N ASP A 122 11.49 29.96 13.03
CA ASP A 122 11.01 30.62 11.82
C ASP A 122 12.14 30.72 10.81
N TRP A 123 11.79 30.83 9.54
CA TRP A 123 12.77 30.80 8.47
C TRP A 123 13.80 31.93 8.59
N THR A 124 13.39 33.11 9.07
CA THR A 124 14.28 34.24 9.40
C THR A 124 15.32 33.84 10.42
N GLU A 125 14.89 33.24 11.53
CA GLU A 125 15.76 32.74 12.59
C GLU A 125 16.70 31.62 12.10
N MET A 126 16.27 30.79 11.13
CA MET A 126 17.14 29.80 10.49
C MET A 126 18.23 30.43 9.61
N VAL A 127 17.93 31.54 8.92
CA VAL A 127 18.90 32.30 8.11
C VAL A 127 19.88 33.04 9.02
N GLU A 128 19.39 33.68 10.09
CA GLU A 128 20.23 34.34 11.11
C GLU A 128 21.21 33.36 11.78
N ARG A 129 20.76 32.12 12.03
CA ARG A 129 21.62 31.04 12.56
C ARG A 129 22.55 30.42 11.51
N GLY A 130 22.53 30.88 10.27
CA GLY A 130 23.36 30.36 9.17
C GLY A 130 23.03 28.92 8.76
N LEU A 131 21.83 28.41 9.10
CA LEU A 131 21.41 27.05 8.73
C LEU A 131 20.93 26.95 7.29
N ILE A 132 20.49 28.08 6.70
CA ILE A 132 19.97 28.17 5.33
C ILE A 132 20.54 29.44 4.68
N PRO A 133 21.04 29.40 3.43
CA PRO A 133 21.47 30.58 2.70
C PRO A 133 20.32 31.57 2.47
N GLU A 134 20.60 32.87 2.57
CA GLU A 134 19.63 33.95 2.37
C GLU A 134 18.99 33.92 0.97
N GLU A 135 19.71 33.42 -0.03
CA GLU A 135 19.25 33.22 -1.41
C GLU A 135 18.04 32.27 -1.52
N MET A 136 17.83 31.39 -0.54
CA MET A 136 16.64 30.51 -0.50
C MET A 136 15.38 31.21 0.02
N PHE A 137 15.49 32.47 0.48
CA PHE A 137 14.37 33.24 1.01
C PHE A 137 13.38 33.71 -0.07
N PHE A 138 13.87 33.93 -1.30
CA PHE A 138 13.08 34.49 -2.41
C PHE A 138 11.88 33.63 -2.87
N GLY A 139 11.77 32.38 -2.41
CA GLY A 139 10.63 31.50 -2.73
C GLY A 139 9.45 31.59 -1.75
N ARG A 140 9.56 32.31 -0.63
CA ARG A 140 8.54 32.26 0.44
C ARG A 140 7.19 32.82 0.00
N GLU A 141 7.18 33.98 -0.65
CA GLU A 141 5.94 34.61 -1.10
C GLU A 141 5.21 33.74 -2.12
N GLU A 142 5.95 33.09 -3.02
CA GLU A 142 5.39 32.15 -3.98
C GLU A 142 4.78 30.92 -3.30
N PHE A 143 5.46 30.36 -2.29
CA PHE A 143 4.94 29.23 -1.50
C PHE A 143 3.70 29.60 -0.69
N GLU A 144 3.69 30.77 -0.04
CA GLU A 144 2.54 31.25 0.71
C GLU A 144 1.36 31.56 -0.21
N MET A 145 1.62 32.16 -1.37
CA MET A 145 0.60 32.39 -2.40
C MET A 145 0.03 31.06 -2.92
N LYS A 146 0.87 30.07 -3.24
CA LYS A 146 0.43 28.71 -3.61
C LYS A 146 -0.39 28.04 -2.50
N ARG A 147 -0.04 28.25 -1.22
CA ARG A 147 -0.81 27.73 -0.07
C ARG A 147 -2.17 28.42 0.05
N ARG A 148 -2.23 29.76 -0.02
CA ARG A 148 -3.47 30.55 0.00
C ARG A 148 -4.39 30.16 -1.16
N TRP A 149 -3.83 29.99 -2.36
CA TRP A 149 -4.58 29.54 -3.55
C TRP A 149 -5.18 28.14 -3.37
N LYS A 150 -4.44 27.19 -2.80
CA LYS A 150 -4.98 25.85 -2.48
C LYS A 150 -6.13 25.90 -1.48
N LEU A 151 -6.01 26.72 -0.42
CA LEU A 151 -7.08 26.92 0.56
C LEU A 151 -8.32 27.54 -0.09
N TYR A 152 -8.12 28.54 -0.94
CA TYR A 152 -9.19 29.17 -1.70
C TYR A 152 -9.90 28.17 -2.63
N GLN A 153 -9.15 27.34 -3.37
CA GLN A 153 -9.73 26.28 -4.21
C GLN A 153 -10.51 25.25 -3.39
N GLN A 154 -10.01 24.88 -2.20
CA GLN A 154 -10.72 23.97 -1.31
C GLN A 154 -12.02 24.60 -0.79
N GLN A 155 -11.99 25.88 -0.41
CA GLN A 155 -13.17 26.61 0.02
C GLN A 155 -14.22 26.69 -1.11
N GLN A 156 -13.78 26.97 -2.35
CA GLN A 156 -14.64 26.96 -3.53
C GLN A 156 -15.25 25.58 -3.80
N ARG A 157 -14.48 24.50 -3.64
CA ARG A 157 -15.02 23.13 -3.76
C ARG A 157 -16.07 22.83 -2.69
N ASN A 158 -15.83 23.28 -1.46
CA ASN A 158 -16.79 23.11 -0.36
C ASN A 158 -18.09 23.89 -0.64
N GLN A 159 -18.01 25.12 -1.17
CA GLN A 159 -19.17 25.92 -1.55
C GLN A 159 -19.99 25.29 -2.69
N ARG A 160 -19.34 24.56 -3.62
CA ARG A 160 -20.01 23.87 -4.73
C ARG A 160 -20.65 22.53 -4.35
N GLN A 161 -20.45 22.03 -3.14
CA GLN A 161 -21.11 20.80 -2.72
C GLN A 161 -22.61 21.05 -2.52
N PRO A 162 -23.50 20.14 -2.94
CA PRO A 162 -24.93 20.30 -2.76
C PRO A 162 -25.28 20.43 -1.26
N PRO A 163 -26.33 21.21 -0.89
CA PRO A 163 -26.68 21.53 0.50
C PRO A 163 -26.81 20.30 1.41
N ARG A 164 -27.27 19.16 0.86
CA ARG A 164 -27.38 17.89 1.59
C ARG A 164 -26.03 17.32 2.03
N GLN A 165 -24.98 17.49 1.24
CA GLN A 165 -23.63 17.04 1.61
C GLN A 165 -23.02 17.98 2.65
N GLN A 166 -23.29 19.29 2.56
CA GLN A 166 -22.86 20.26 3.56
C GLN A 166 -23.49 20.00 4.92
N GLN A 167 -24.80 19.72 4.98
CA GLN A 167 -25.50 19.35 6.21
C GLN A 167 -24.97 18.04 6.83
N GLN A 168 -24.72 17.01 6.01
CA GLN A 168 -24.13 15.76 6.52
C GLN A 168 -22.70 15.96 7.04
N GLN A 169 -21.93 16.85 6.41
CA GLN A 169 -20.56 17.13 6.82
C GLN A 169 -20.51 18.00 8.08
N GLN A 170 -21.45 18.95 8.24
CA GLN A 170 -21.65 19.71 9.47
C GLN A 170 -22.07 18.79 10.61
N GLN A 171 -23.09 17.93 10.41
CA GLN A 171 -23.50 16.94 11.40
C GLN A 171 -22.36 16.02 11.82
N ARG A 172 -21.54 15.57 10.85
CA ARG A 172 -20.38 14.72 11.15
C ARG A 172 -19.27 15.47 11.92
N ASN A 173 -19.07 16.76 11.63
CA ASN A 173 -18.11 17.57 12.38
C ASN A 173 -18.61 17.87 13.80
N GLU A 174 -19.89 18.16 13.97
CA GLU A 174 -20.56 18.32 15.26
C GLU A 174 -20.55 17.01 16.07
N GLU A 175 -20.72 15.86 15.42
CA GLU A 175 -20.55 14.54 16.06
C GLU A 175 -19.12 14.33 16.57
N VAL A 176 -18.10 14.71 15.77
CA VAL A 176 -16.69 14.58 16.17
C VAL A 176 -16.32 15.56 17.30
N GLU A 177 -16.81 16.80 17.26
CA GLU A 177 -16.60 17.77 18.35
C GLU A 177 -17.29 17.33 19.65
N ASN A 178 -18.52 16.80 19.55
CA ASN A 178 -19.24 16.26 20.71
C ASN A 178 -18.63 14.95 21.23
N GLU A 179 -18.05 14.10 20.38
CA GLU A 179 -17.28 12.92 20.81
C GLU A 179 -15.97 13.33 21.52
N GLY A 180 -15.29 14.38 21.04
CA GLY A 180 -14.09 14.92 21.67
C GLY A 180 -14.35 15.51 23.07
N LEU A 181 -15.46 16.23 23.24
CA LEU A 181 -15.87 16.77 24.55
C LEU A 181 -16.27 15.65 25.53
N LYS A 182 -16.90 14.58 25.04
CA LYS A 182 -17.17 13.39 25.87
C LYS A 182 -15.87 12.69 26.27
N GLU A 183 -14.87 12.57 25.40
CA GLU A 183 -13.57 12.00 25.78
C GLU A 183 -12.84 12.85 26.84
N GLU A 184 -12.97 14.18 26.83
CA GLU A 184 -12.43 15.05 27.88
C GLU A 184 -13.20 14.92 29.21
N GLU A 185 -14.52 14.75 29.17
CA GLU A 185 -15.35 14.51 30.36
C GLU A 185 -15.11 13.12 30.99
N TYR A 186 -14.89 12.08 30.17
CA TYR A 186 -14.49 10.74 30.65
C TYR A 186 -13.00 10.66 31.04
N GLY A 187 -12.17 11.58 30.58
CA GLY A 187 -10.76 11.71 30.99
C GLY A 187 -10.58 12.17 32.44
N TYR A 188 -11.57 12.88 33.01
CA TYR A 188 -11.50 13.42 34.36
C TYR A 188 -11.84 12.40 35.47
N TYR A 189 -12.47 11.26 35.13
CA TYR A 189 -12.82 10.20 36.09
C TYR A 189 -11.84 9.03 36.14
N ARG A 190 -10.70 9.10 35.44
CA ARG A 190 -9.54 8.23 35.71
C ARG A 190 -8.53 8.90 36.65
N LYS A 191 -9.00 9.45 37.77
CA LYS A 191 -8.16 9.48 38.97
C LYS A 191 -7.99 8.03 39.41
N ARG A 192 -6.77 7.51 39.28
CA ARG A 192 -6.37 6.22 39.85
C ARG A 192 -6.77 6.22 41.33
N PRO A 193 -7.53 5.23 41.83
CA PRO A 193 -7.52 4.98 43.25
C PRO A 193 -6.12 4.50 43.62
N ASP A 194 -5.50 5.24 44.54
CA ASP A 194 -4.41 4.86 45.44
C ASP A 194 -3.65 3.58 45.07
N LEU A 195 -2.59 3.75 44.26
CA LEU A 195 -1.46 2.83 44.31
C LEU A 195 -0.75 3.11 45.63
N GLN A 196 -1.03 2.28 46.62
CA GLN A 196 -0.16 2.08 47.77
C GLN A 196 1.28 1.94 47.28
N GLN A 197 2.15 2.73 47.91
CA GLN A 197 3.59 2.73 47.74
C GLN A 197 4.11 1.29 47.86
N PHE A 198 4.55 0.72 46.74
CA PHE A 198 5.50 -0.39 46.80
C PHE A 198 6.86 0.23 47.10
N GLU A 199 7.32 0.02 48.32
CA GLU A 199 8.71 0.22 48.73
C GLU A 199 9.64 -0.51 47.73
N PRO A 200 10.68 0.14 47.21
CA PRO A 200 11.65 -0.54 46.37
C PRO A 200 12.43 -1.55 47.22
N MET A 201 12.25 -2.83 46.91
CA MET A 201 13.10 -3.90 47.42
C MET A 201 14.55 -3.57 47.03
N GLN A 202 15.38 -3.26 48.02
CA GLN A 202 16.82 -3.13 47.84
C GLN A 202 17.36 -4.49 47.39
N VAL A 203 17.77 -4.57 46.12
CA VAL A 203 18.57 -5.69 45.62
C VAL A 203 20.01 -5.26 45.75
N ASP A 204 20.66 -5.72 46.81
CA ASP A 204 22.09 -5.58 47.00
C ASP A 204 22.86 -6.35 45.92
N GLY A 205 23.82 -5.65 45.31
CA GLY A 205 25.07 -6.22 44.83
C GLY A 205 25.03 -7.11 43.59
N VAL A 206 25.11 -6.49 42.40
CA VAL A 206 25.84 -7.10 41.28
C VAL A 206 26.65 -6.02 40.54
N HIS A 207 27.97 -6.15 40.63
CA HIS A 207 28.97 -5.36 39.91
C HIS A 207 28.91 -5.63 38.39
N PRO A 208 29.13 -4.63 37.53
CA PRO A 208 29.29 -4.84 36.09
C PRO A 208 30.75 -5.15 35.74
N PHE A 209 30.92 -5.99 34.71
CA PHE A 209 32.16 -6.50 34.11
C PHE A 209 32.78 -7.74 34.78
N ASP A 210 32.55 -8.90 34.15
CA ASP A 210 33.67 -9.63 33.57
C ASP A 210 33.22 -10.52 32.38
N ILE A 211 34.15 -10.63 31.45
CA ILE A 211 34.09 -11.30 30.16
C ILE A 211 34.67 -12.71 30.34
N LEU A 212 34.03 -13.73 29.73
CA LEU A 212 34.61 -14.84 28.96
C LEU A 212 33.85 -16.18 29.14
N ASP A 213 33.66 -16.82 27.98
CA ASP A 213 33.63 -18.25 27.68
C ASP A 213 32.88 -19.23 28.60
N SER A 214 31.91 -19.95 28.05
CA SER A 214 32.11 -21.35 27.63
C SER A 214 30.79 -22.04 27.25
N ASN A 215 30.92 -22.95 26.29
CA ASN A 215 29.94 -23.96 25.89
C ASN A 215 29.34 -24.71 27.10
N THR A 216 28.15 -25.30 26.93
CA THR A 216 27.85 -26.74 27.08
C THR A 216 26.35 -26.94 27.37
N ASP A 217 25.67 -27.50 26.36
CA ASP A 217 24.64 -28.54 26.37
C ASP A 217 23.48 -28.61 27.40
N GLN A 218 22.40 -29.22 26.87
CA GLN A 218 21.31 -29.94 27.54
C GLN A 218 20.16 -29.12 28.13
N HIS A 219 19.10 -28.95 27.32
CA HIS A 219 17.74 -28.90 27.86
C HIS A 219 16.93 -30.12 27.45
N SER A 220 16.74 -30.96 28.46
CA SER A 220 15.84 -32.10 28.56
C SER A 220 14.39 -31.70 28.32
N TYR A 221 13.68 -32.51 27.54
CA TYR A 221 12.24 -32.41 27.32
C TYR A 221 11.49 -32.85 28.58
N HIS A 222 10.85 -31.92 29.29
CA HIS A 222 9.79 -32.25 30.24
C HIS A 222 8.45 -32.41 29.51
N GLN A 223 7.90 -33.62 29.54
CA GLN A 223 6.49 -33.90 29.24
C GLN A 223 5.60 -33.32 30.34
N PRO A 224 4.43 -32.74 30.01
CA PRO A 224 3.36 -32.55 30.99
C PRO A 224 2.44 -33.78 31.02
N THR A 225 2.31 -34.31 32.24
CA THR A 225 1.33 -35.28 32.69
C THR A 225 -0.10 -34.81 32.43
N GLN A 226 -0.92 -35.75 31.97
CA GLN A 226 -2.37 -35.62 31.89
C GLN A 226 -2.96 -35.66 33.30
N GLU A 227 -3.64 -34.60 33.71
CA GLU A 227 -4.61 -34.67 34.82
C GLU A 227 -5.99 -34.25 34.32
N SER A 228 -6.85 -35.26 34.31
CA SER A 228 -8.30 -35.18 34.30
C SER A 228 -8.80 -34.34 35.46
N ASN A 229 -9.62 -33.33 35.19
CA ASN A 229 -10.57 -32.83 36.18
C ASN A 229 -11.85 -32.35 35.52
N SER A 230 -12.84 -33.24 35.56
CA SER A 230 -14.26 -32.97 35.51
C SER A 230 -14.65 -32.10 36.71
N ASN A 231 -15.25 -30.93 36.46
CA ASN A 231 -16.16 -30.30 37.41
C ASN A 231 -17.17 -29.42 36.67
N SER A 232 -18.34 -30.01 36.44
CA SER A 232 -19.60 -29.31 36.21
C SER A 232 -19.97 -28.57 37.49
N ALA A 233 -20.07 -27.24 37.44
CA ALA A 233 -20.74 -26.46 38.46
C ALA A 233 -21.81 -25.59 37.79
N MET A 234 -23.06 -25.94 38.09
CA MET A 234 -24.24 -25.14 37.83
C MET A 234 -24.09 -23.77 38.51
N ILE A 235 -24.27 -22.69 37.75
CA ILE A 235 -24.52 -21.37 38.33
C ILE A 235 -25.91 -20.92 37.91
N SER A 236 -26.74 -20.96 38.95
CA SER A 236 -28.04 -20.35 39.15
C SER A 236 -28.17 -18.94 38.54
N SER A 237 -29.21 -18.79 37.73
CA SER A 237 -29.81 -17.55 37.28
C SER A 237 -30.51 -16.82 38.44
N SER A 238 -30.19 -15.54 38.64
CA SER A 238 -31.02 -14.60 39.41
C SER A 238 -31.28 -13.33 38.59
N PRO A 239 -32.49 -12.74 38.65
CA PRO A 239 -32.93 -11.64 37.80
C PRO A 239 -32.66 -10.28 38.45
N LEU A 240 -32.35 -9.27 37.63
CA LEU A 240 -32.23 -7.86 38.00
C LEU A 240 -32.99 -6.99 36.98
N PRO A 241 -33.39 -5.76 37.34
CA PRO A 241 -34.71 -5.23 37.06
C PRO A 241 -34.76 -4.35 35.81
N SER A 242 -35.97 -4.29 35.28
CA SER A 242 -36.46 -3.36 34.28
C SER A 242 -36.21 -1.89 34.66
N SER A 243 -35.38 -1.20 33.87
CA SER A 243 -35.40 0.26 33.75
C SER A 243 -35.75 0.63 32.31
N GLU A 244 -36.96 1.12 32.11
CA GLU A 244 -37.46 1.64 30.85
C GLU A 244 -36.79 2.99 30.53
N GLY A 245 -36.21 3.10 29.34
CA GLY A 245 -35.74 4.35 28.76
C GLY A 245 -35.84 4.27 27.23
N PRO A 246 -36.40 5.29 26.54
CA PRO A 246 -36.71 5.21 25.12
C PRO A 246 -35.42 5.35 24.30
N THR A 247 -34.80 4.21 23.99
CA THR A 247 -33.66 4.15 23.09
C THR A 247 -34.17 4.18 21.65
N ILE A 248 -33.93 5.31 20.97
CA ILE A 248 -34.22 5.51 19.55
C ILE A 248 -33.56 4.38 18.76
N THR A 249 -34.39 3.49 18.22
CA THR A 249 -33.99 2.26 17.55
C THR A 249 -33.27 2.60 16.24
N ARG A 250 -31.95 2.36 16.26
CA ARG A 250 -31.08 2.25 15.09
C ARG A 250 -31.75 1.38 14.03
N ALA A 251 -32.20 2.01 12.95
CA ALA A 251 -32.87 1.37 11.83
C ALA A 251 -32.14 0.09 11.41
N GLN A 252 -32.73 -1.05 11.76
CA GLN A 252 -32.35 -2.34 11.21
C GLN A 252 -32.54 -2.22 9.69
N ARG A 253 -31.44 -2.05 8.96
CA ARG A 253 -31.39 -2.31 7.51
C ARG A 253 -31.74 -3.78 7.34
N GLN A 254 -33.03 -4.06 7.24
CA GLN A 254 -33.55 -5.34 6.81
C GLN A 254 -32.88 -5.63 5.47
N LYS A 255 -31.94 -6.58 5.48
CA LYS A 255 -31.37 -7.13 4.26
C LYS A 255 -32.56 -7.74 3.53
N LYS A 256 -33.10 -7.03 2.54
CA LYS A 256 -34.14 -7.56 1.67
C LYS A 256 -33.58 -8.84 1.05
N SER A 257 -33.99 -9.98 1.61
CA SER A 257 -33.60 -11.29 1.10
C SER A 257 -34.18 -11.38 -0.31
N ILE A 258 -33.29 -11.57 -1.29
CA ILE A 258 -33.69 -11.78 -2.67
C ILE A 258 -34.62 -13.00 -2.70
N SER A 259 -35.79 -12.86 -3.31
CA SER A 259 -36.76 -13.94 -3.42
C SER A 259 -36.11 -15.19 -4.04
N ASN A 260 -36.33 -16.36 -3.45
CA ASN A 260 -35.79 -17.64 -3.92
C ASN A 260 -36.16 -17.93 -5.39
N VAL A 261 -37.27 -17.36 -5.88
CA VAL A 261 -37.72 -17.48 -7.27
C VAL A 261 -36.81 -16.72 -8.25
N LEU A 262 -36.11 -15.67 -7.79
CA LEU A 262 -35.25 -14.83 -8.61
C LEU A 262 -33.81 -15.35 -8.69
N ILE A 263 -33.38 -16.23 -7.78
CA ILE A 263 -32.00 -16.72 -7.73
C ILE A 263 -31.58 -17.39 -9.06
N PRO A 264 -32.37 -18.31 -9.67
CA PRO A 264 -31.98 -18.92 -10.94
C PRO A 264 -31.89 -17.91 -12.09
N LYS A 265 -32.76 -16.90 -12.12
CA LYS A 265 -32.75 -15.83 -13.13
C LYS A 265 -31.52 -14.92 -12.99
N ILE A 266 -31.13 -14.61 -11.76
CA ILE A 266 -29.93 -13.81 -11.47
C ILE A 266 -28.67 -14.58 -11.87
N GLU A 267 -28.60 -15.89 -11.61
CA GLU A 267 -27.47 -16.71 -12.06
C GLU A 267 -27.37 -16.79 -13.59
N LEU A 268 -28.50 -16.94 -14.28
CA LEU A 268 -28.53 -16.96 -15.74
C LEU A 268 -28.07 -15.61 -16.33
N LEU A 269 -28.55 -14.49 -15.75
CA LEU A 269 -28.10 -13.16 -16.13
C LEU A 269 -26.59 -12.97 -15.88
N ARG A 270 -26.08 -13.42 -14.73
CA ARG A 270 -24.65 -13.36 -14.42
C ARG A 270 -23.82 -14.14 -15.43
N LYS A 271 -24.23 -15.36 -15.78
CA LYS A 271 -23.58 -16.16 -16.83
C LYS A 271 -23.61 -15.48 -18.20
N ALA A 272 -24.74 -14.84 -18.55
CA ALA A 272 -24.85 -14.10 -19.80
C ALA A 272 -23.91 -12.88 -19.83
N MET A 273 -23.83 -12.12 -18.73
CA MET A 273 -22.91 -10.99 -18.58
C MET A 273 -21.44 -11.44 -18.63
N ASP A 274 -21.09 -12.55 -17.97
CA ASP A 274 -19.74 -13.10 -17.99
C ASP A 274 -19.36 -13.58 -19.40
N ARG A 275 -20.29 -14.20 -20.13
CA ARG A 275 -20.09 -14.61 -21.54
C ARG A 275 -19.89 -13.41 -22.46
N ASP A 276 -20.69 -12.36 -22.32
CA ASP A 276 -20.52 -11.12 -23.10
C ASP A 276 -19.19 -10.44 -22.78
N ARG A 277 -18.83 -10.34 -21.50
CA ARG A 277 -17.53 -9.81 -21.07
C ARG A 277 -16.37 -10.62 -21.66
N LEU A 278 -16.44 -11.94 -21.63
CA LEU A 278 -15.42 -12.82 -22.19
C LEU A 278 -15.33 -12.66 -23.71
N SER A 279 -16.46 -12.56 -24.41
CA SER A 279 -16.52 -12.31 -25.84
C SER A 279 -15.80 -11.00 -26.22
N ARG A 280 -16.07 -9.91 -25.49
CA ARG A 280 -15.39 -8.62 -25.68
C ARG A 280 -13.88 -8.71 -25.39
N LEU A 281 -13.47 -9.47 -24.38
CA LEU A 281 -12.05 -9.68 -24.06
C LEU A 281 -11.33 -10.51 -25.13
N VAL A 282 -11.99 -11.53 -25.69
CA VAL A 282 -11.45 -12.34 -26.79
C VAL A 282 -11.32 -11.49 -28.06
N GLN A 283 -12.32 -10.67 -28.38
CA GLN A 283 -12.26 -9.76 -29.54
C GLN A 283 -11.19 -8.67 -29.39
N ARG A 284 -10.91 -8.23 -28.16
CA ARG A 284 -9.85 -7.25 -27.86
C ARG A 284 -8.51 -7.91 -27.53
N ARG A 285 -8.36 -9.22 -27.73
CA ARG A 285 -7.12 -9.90 -27.41
C ARG A 285 -6.04 -9.42 -28.39
N PRO A 286 -4.99 -8.72 -27.91
CA PRO A 286 -3.90 -8.28 -28.78
C PRO A 286 -3.24 -9.47 -29.45
N SER A 287 -2.88 -9.30 -30.72
CA SER A 287 -2.12 -10.32 -31.45
C SER A 287 -0.73 -10.50 -30.82
N PRO A 288 -0.09 -11.67 -30.96
CA PRO A 288 1.25 -11.91 -30.41
C PRO A 288 2.28 -10.86 -30.88
N SER A 289 2.15 -10.37 -32.11
CA SER A 289 2.97 -9.31 -32.70
C SER A 289 2.71 -7.94 -32.10
N GLU A 290 1.44 -7.56 -31.84
CA GLU A 290 1.11 -6.30 -31.15
C GLU A 290 1.61 -6.28 -29.71
N LEU A 291 1.58 -7.44 -29.05
CA LEU A 291 2.10 -7.59 -27.70
C LEU A 291 3.57 -7.13 -27.64
N ASN A 292 4.38 -7.51 -28.63
CA ASN A 292 5.82 -7.20 -28.71
C ASN A 292 6.14 -5.71 -28.81
N GLN A 293 5.19 -4.89 -29.26
CA GLN A 293 5.42 -3.45 -29.50
C GLN A 293 5.09 -2.59 -28.27
N SER A 294 4.31 -3.10 -27.31
CA SER A 294 3.93 -2.30 -26.14
C SER A 294 4.96 -2.42 -24.99
N PRO A 295 5.48 -1.30 -24.46
CA PRO A 295 6.47 -1.31 -23.38
C PRO A 295 5.91 -1.83 -22.05
N LYS A 296 4.59 -1.77 -21.85
CA LYS A 296 3.92 -2.31 -20.66
C LYS A 296 3.72 -3.84 -20.73
N THR A 297 3.69 -4.39 -21.94
CA THR A 297 3.56 -5.84 -22.18
C THR A 297 4.90 -6.53 -22.34
N ALA A 298 6.00 -5.79 -22.54
CA ALA A 298 7.35 -6.33 -22.63
C ALA A 298 7.72 -7.23 -21.43
N THR A 299 7.26 -6.92 -20.22
CA THR A 299 7.50 -7.75 -19.02
C THR A 299 6.74 -9.07 -19.07
N VAL A 300 5.49 -9.04 -19.53
CA VAL A 300 4.64 -10.24 -19.71
C VAL A 300 5.16 -11.07 -20.87
N LEU A 301 5.67 -10.42 -21.90
CA LEU A 301 6.32 -11.05 -23.04
C LEU A 301 7.69 -11.60 -22.75
N HIS A 302 8.42 -11.06 -21.78
CA HIS A 302 9.69 -11.66 -21.42
C HIS A 302 9.46 -13.09 -20.88
N ALA A 303 8.35 -13.31 -20.17
CA ALA A 303 7.88 -14.63 -19.78
C ALA A 303 7.39 -15.47 -20.97
N TYR A 304 6.61 -14.90 -21.91
CA TYR A 304 6.15 -15.61 -23.12
C TYR A 304 7.27 -15.93 -24.13
N HIS A 305 8.28 -15.09 -24.27
CA HIS A 305 9.46 -15.35 -25.10
C HIS A 305 10.31 -16.46 -24.47
N LEU A 306 10.44 -16.48 -23.13
CA LEU A 306 11.01 -17.62 -22.42
C LEU A 306 10.23 -18.91 -22.75
N ILE A 307 8.89 -18.86 -22.72
CA ILE A 307 8.02 -19.99 -23.13
C ILE A 307 8.25 -20.40 -24.60
N ALA A 308 8.40 -19.44 -25.51
CA ALA A 308 8.56 -19.69 -26.95
C ALA A 308 9.92 -20.30 -27.30
N TYR A 309 10.99 -19.92 -26.59
CA TYR A 309 12.32 -20.52 -26.75
C TYR A 309 12.46 -21.85 -26.01
N THR A 310 11.70 -22.10 -24.95
CA THR A 310 11.63 -23.40 -24.26
C THR A 310 10.55 -24.27 -24.90
N SER A 311 10.78 -24.71 -26.13
CA SER A 311 9.76 -25.25 -27.03
C SER A 311 9.17 -26.63 -26.70
N THR A 312 9.35 -27.20 -25.49
CA THR A 312 8.93 -28.59 -25.26
C THR A 312 8.00 -28.85 -24.08
N SER A 313 7.89 -27.98 -23.06
CA SER A 313 6.89 -28.20 -22.00
C SER A 313 6.53 -26.92 -21.24
N LYS A 314 5.22 -26.71 -21.04
CA LYS A 314 4.66 -25.62 -20.21
C LYS A 314 5.12 -25.73 -18.75
N ASP A 315 5.47 -26.92 -18.29
CA ASP A 315 5.88 -27.19 -16.91
C ASP A 315 7.32 -26.73 -16.65
N LEU A 316 8.13 -26.57 -17.70
CA LEU A 316 9.53 -26.14 -17.59
C LEU A 316 9.68 -24.61 -17.57
N VAL A 317 8.60 -23.87 -17.80
CA VAL A 317 8.61 -22.40 -17.90
C VAL A 317 9.06 -21.73 -16.59
N PRO A 318 8.58 -22.14 -15.40
CA PRO A 318 9.06 -21.57 -14.14
C PRO A 318 10.55 -21.87 -13.92
N LEU A 319 11.00 -23.09 -14.25
CA LEU A 319 12.40 -23.49 -14.10
C LEU A 319 13.31 -22.72 -15.06
N ALA A 320 12.91 -22.55 -16.31
CA ALA A 320 13.67 -21.81 -17.30
C ALA A 320 13.74 -20.30 -16.99
N THR A 321 12.67 -19.72 -16.44
CA THR A 321 12.70 -18.31 -15.99
C THR A 321 13.65 -18.14 -14.80
N GLN A 322 13.63 -19.07 -13.85
CA GLN A 322 14.57 -19.09 -12.72
C GLN A 322 16.02 -19.28 -13.18
N LEU A 323 16.29 -20.23 -14.08
CA LEU A 323 17.63 -20.47 -14.62
C LEU A 323 18.15 -19.24 -15.38
N ASN A 324 17.32 -18.61 -16.21
CA ASN A 324 17.71 -17.40 -16.93
C ASN A 324 18.00 -16.24 -15.96
N PHE A 325 17.23 -16.11 -14.89
CA PHE A 325 17.52 -15.13 -13.85
C PHE A 325 18.88 -15.38 -13.18
N LEU A 326 19.17 -16.63 -12.81
CA LEU A 326 20.45 -17.02 -12.23
C LEU A 326 21.62 -16.78 -13.20
N LEU A 327 21.51 -17.24 -14.43
CA LEU A 327 22.53 -17.06 -15.47
C LEU A 327 22.76 -15.57 -15.81
N LYS A 328 21.70 -14.75 -15.82
CA LYS A 328 21.85 -13.29 -15.97
C LYS A 328 22.56 -12.69 -14.76
N GLY A 329 22.24 -13.14 -13.55
CA GLY A 329 22.91 -12.73 -12.32
C GLY A 329 24.40 -13.06 -12.34
N GLU A 330 24.78 -14.28 -12.72
CA GLU A 330 26.18 -14.70 -12.83
C GLU A 330 26.92 -13.94 -13.93
N ARG A 331 26.33 -13.81 -15.13
CA ARG A 331 26.94 -13.03 -16.22
C ARG A 331 27.15 -11.58 -15.84
N LEU A 332 26.16 -10.98 -15.18
CA LEU A 332 26.25 -9.60 -14.69
C LEU A 332 27.31 -9.49 -13.58
N GLY A 333 27.35 -10.45 -12.66
CA GLY A 333 28.40 -10.54 -11.64
C GLY A 333 29.78 -10.62 -12.26
N HIS A 334 30.01 -11.59 -13.15
CA HIS A 334 31.27 -11.76 -13.86
C HIS A 334 31.67 -10.49 -14.63
N TRP A 335 30.72 -9.84 -15.31
CA TRP A 335 30.96 -8.57 -15.99
C TRP A 335 31.33 -7.46 -15.00
N LEU A 336 30.62 -7.34 -13.87
CA LEU A 336 30.86 -6.33 -12.84
C LEU A 336 32.18 -6.53 -12.09
N TYR A 337 32.63 -7.78 -11.90
CA TYR A 337 33.86 -8.10 -11.17
C TYR A 337 35.09 -8.09 -12.07
N HIS A 338 35.00 -8.70 -13.27
CA HIS A 338 36.18 -8.91 -14.12
C HIS A 338 36.28 -7.93 -15.28
N GLN A 339 35.16 -7.40 -15.77
CA GLN A 339 35.15 -6.55 -16.97
C GLN A 339 34.75 -5.11 -16.68
N ARG A 340 34.48 -4.75 -15.43
CA ARG A 340 34.15 -3.37 -15.05
C ARG A 340 35.43 -2.54 -15.12
N PRO A 341 35.56 -1.61 -16.07
CA PRO A 341 36.72 -0.72 -16.10
C PRO A 341 36.79 0.08 -14.81
N SER A 342 38.01 0.30 -14.31
CA SER A 342 38.20 1.10 -13.10
C SER A 342 37.68 2.52 -13.34
N LEU A 343 37.21 3.17 -12.26
CA LEU A 343 36.66 4.52 -12.36
C LEU A 343 37.67 5.50 -12.98
N ALA A 344 38.96 5.34 -12.66
CA ALA A 344 40.03 6.14 -13.23
C ALA A 344 40.15 5.97 -14.76
N VAL A 345 40.04 4.73 -15.27
CA VAL A 345 40.05 4.44 -16.71
C VAL A 345 38.83 5.06 -17.41
N VAL A 346 37.65 4.98 -16.79
CA VAL A 346 36.42 5.57 -17.35
C VAL A 346 36.47 7.11 -17.38
N MET A 347 37.04 7.73 -16.34
CA MET A 347 37.15 9.19 -16.23
C MET A 347 38.24 9.78 -17.13
N ASN A 348 39.42 9.15 -17.17
CA ASN A 348 40.59 9.73 -17.83
C ASN A 348 40.69 9.37 -19.31
N GLU A 349 40.41 8.12 -19.67
CA GLU A 349 40.65 7.64 -21.05
C GLU A 349 39.40 7.74 -21.93
N ARG A 350 38.21 7.52 -21.37
CA ARG A 350 36.96 7.51 -22.16
C ARG A 350 36.21 8.83 -22.16
N HIS A 351 36.65 9.81 -21.35
CA HIS A 351 35.99 11.12 -21.16
C HIS A 351 34.47 11.03 -20.91
N MET A 352 33.96 9.88 -20.45
CA MET A 352 32.51 9.60 -20.36
C MET A 352 31.86 10.24 -19.13
N LEU A 353 32.66 10.54 -18.11
CA LEU A 353 32.21 11.12 -16.85
C LEU A 353 32.87 12.49 -16.70
N ARG A 354 32.42 13.49 -17.46
CA ARG A 354 32.72 14.90 -17.12
C ARG A 354 32.10 15.20 -15.75
N THR A 355 32.72 16.09 -14.98
CA THR A 355 32.23 16.61 -13.69
C THR A 355 31.00 17.51 -13.86
N GLU A 356 29.97 17.02 -14.55
CA GLU A 356 28.68 17.66 -14.66
C GLU A 356 27.68 16.97 -13.73
N VAL A 357 26.70 17.74 -13.26
CA VAL A 357 25.63 17.33 -12.32
C VAL A 357 24.91 16.04 -12.77
N ARG A 358 24.90 15.74 -14.07
CA ARG A 358 24.35 14.49 -14.64
C ARG A 358 25.13 13.23 -14.29
N THR A 359 26.41 13.34 -13.98
CA THR A 359 27.27 12.22 -13.58
C THR A 359 26.92 11.76 -12.17
N ALA A 360 26.60 12.71 -11.28
CA ALA A 360 26.05 12.41 -9.96
C ALA A 360 24.68 11.70 -10.03
N TRP A 361 23.91 11.88 -11.12
CA TRP A 361 22.64 11.16 -11.32
C TRP A 361 22.81 9.67 -11.56
N MET A 362 23.88 9.25 -12.24
CA MET A 362 24.12 7.84 -12.55
C MET A 362 24.66 7.06 -11.35
N VAL A 363 25.38 7.74 -10.45
CA VAL A 363 26.05 7.08 -9.31
C VAL A 363 25.10 6.91 -8.11
N CYS A 364 24.14 7.81 -7.90
CA CYS A 364 23.22 7.76 -6.75
C CYS A 364 21.74 7.89 -7.17
N PRO A 365 20.97 6.78 -7.24
CA PRO A 365 19.56 6.80 -7.64
C PRO A 365 18.67 7.71 -6.76
N GLY A 366 19.05 7.91 -5.48
CA GLY A 366 18.34 8.80 -4.56
C GLY A 366 18.45 10.29 -4.92
N VAL A 367 19.51 10.69 -5.62
CA VAL A 367 19.75 12.08 -6.04
C VAL A 367 18.83 12.47 -7.21
N SER A 368 18.43 11.50 -8.04
CA SER A 368 17.52 11.74 -9.18
C SER A 368 16.18 12.36 -8.76
N LYS A 369 15.62 11.96 -7.60
CA LYS A 369 14.36 12.54 -7.09
C LYS A 369 14.53 14.00 -6.69
N LYS A 370 15.67 14.36 -6.08
CA LYS A 370 15.98 15.73 -5.68
C LYS A 370 16.24 16.59 -6.91
N VAL A 371 16.98 16.09 -7.90
CA VAL A 371 17.28 16.88 -9.09
C VAL A 371 16.04 17.06 -9.98
N ARG A 372 15.20 16.03 -10.18
CA ARG A 372 13.91 16.19 -10.87
C ARG A 372 13.01 17.24 -10.22
N PHE A 373 13.06 17.34 -8.89
CA PHE A 373 12.35 18.38 -8.16
C PHE A 373 12.88 19.77 -8.53
N TYR A 374 14.19 19.98 -8.53
CA TYR A 374 14.78 21.27 -8.93
C TYR A 374 14.63 21.58 -10.42
N GLU A 375 14.70 20.59 -11.31
CA GLU A 375 14.40 20.78 -12.74
C GLU A 375 12.94 21.15 -12.98
N GLY A 376 12.01 20.57 -12.20
CA GLY A 376 10.61 20.98 -12.19
C GLY A 376 10.45 22.44 -11.78
N LEU A 377 11.17 22.90 -10.76
CA LEU A 377 11.17 24.31 -10.35
C LEU A 377 11.74 25.23 -11.44
N ILE A 378 12.80 24.81 -12.13
CA ILE A 378 13.36 25.59 -13.25
C ILE A 378 12.37 25.67 -14.42
N GLN A 379 11.67 24.58 -14.72
CA GLN A 379 10.63 24.58 -15.77
C GLN A 379 9.43 25.44 -15.39
N GLU A 380 8.96 25.38 -14.14
CA GLU A 380 7.90 26.26 -13.64
C GLU A 380 8.31 27.73 -13.76
N ARG A 381 9.54 28.08 -13.34
CA ARG A 381 10.08 29.44 -13.46
C ARG A 381 10.07 29.93 -14.92
N ARG A 382 10.56 29.11 -15.86
CA ARG A 382 10.55 29.46 -17.29
C ARG A 382 9.14 29.67 -17.82
N HIS A 383 8.17 28.86 -17.36
CA HIS A 383 6.79 29.03 -17.76
C HIS A 383 6.19 30.35 -17.24
N TYR A 384 6.50 30.74 -16.01
CA TYR A 384 6.08 32.04 -15.46
C TYR A 384 6.76 33.21 -16.17
N GLU A 385 8.06 33.12 -16.47
CA GLU A 385 8.78 34.14 -17.23
C GLU A 385 8.15 34.34 -18.62
N GLN A 386 7.74 33.25 -19.27
CA GLN A 386 7.03 33.31 -20.55
C GLN A 386 5.65 33.96 -20.42
N GLN A 387 4.87 33.61 -19.39
CA GLN A 387 3.57 34.25 -19.14
C GLN A 387 3.68 35.76 -18.88
N LEU A 388 4.73 36.18 -18.16
CA LEU A 388 4.99 37.60 -17.93
C LEU A 388 5.36 38.32 -19.22
N GLN A 389 6.19 37.71 -20.07
CA GLN A 389 6.50 38.27 -21.40
C GLN A 389 5.24 38.42 -22.27
N ASP A 390 4.38 37.41 -22.30
CA ASP A 390 3.11 37.45 -23.05
C ASP A 390 2.19 38.56 -22.52
N PHE A 391 2.12 38.73 -21.19
CA PHE A 391 1.33 39.80 -20.57
C PHE A 391 1.83 41.20 -20.96
N PHE A 392 3.15 41.45 -20.88
CA PHE A 392 3.72 42.73 -21.29
C PHE A 392 3.53 43.00 -22.78
N PHE A 393 3.66 41.97 -23.62
CA PHE A 393 3.41 42.06 -25.04
C PHE A 393 1.95 42.47 -25.33
N GLN A 394 0.98 41.85 -24.65
CA GLN A 394 -0.43 42.16 -24.79
C GLN A 394 -0.76 43.60 -24.33
N GLN A 395 -0.16 44.05 -23.22
CA GLN A 395 -0.32 45.42 -22.74
C GLN A 395 0.20 46.44 -23.76
N GLN A 396 1.36 46.17 -24.37
CA GLN A 396 1.93 47.05 -25.39
C GLN A 396 1.04 47.11 -26.64
N GLN A 397 0.42 46.00 -27.06
CA GLN A 397 -0.54 46.01 -28.17
C GLN A 397 -1.77 46.86 -27.86
N GLN A 398 -2.32 46.78 -26.65
CA GLN A 398 -3.45 47.62 -26.24
C GLN A 398 -3.10 49.11 -26.26
N GLN A 399 -1.89 49.49 -25.85
CA GLN A 399 -1.42 50.87 -25.93
C GLN A 399 -1.32 51.36 -27.38
N ARG A 400 -0.79 50.54 -28.30
CA ARG A 400 -0.74 50.89 -29.74
C ARG A 400 -2.13 51.08 -30.33
N LEU A 401 -3.09 50.21 -29.98
CA LEU A 401 -4.49 50.36 -30.44
C LEU A 401 -5.12 51.65 -29.93
N ARG A 402 -4.88 52.03 -28.66
CA ARG A 402 -5.35 53.31 -28.11
C ARG A 402 -4.75 54.51 -28.83
N GLN A 403 -3.46 54.48 -29.15
CA GLN A 403 -2.80 55.54 -29.91
C GLN A 403 -3.37 55.66 -31.34
N GLN A 404 -3.63 54.54 -32.00
CA GLN A 404 -4.28 54.54 -33.33
C GLN A 404 -5.70 55.12 -33.27
N GLN A 405 -6.48 54.78 -32.25
CA GLN A 405 -7.82 55.35 -32.05
C GLN A 405 -7.77 56.86 -31.80
N GLN A 406 -6.80 57.34 -31.02
CA GLN A 406 -6.61 58.78 -30.77
C GLN A 406 -6.21 59.53 -32.05
N GLN A 407 -5.35 58.95 -32.89
CA GLN A 407 -4.96 59.54 -34.18
C GLN A 407 -6.15 59.61 -35.16
N GLN A 408 -7.05 58.62 -35.15
CA GLN A 408 -8.26 58.64 -35.98
C GLN A 408 -9.33 59.61 -35.48
N ALA A 409 -9.39 59.90 -34.18
CA ALA A 409 -10.33 60.85 -33.59
C ALA A 409 -9.96 62.32 -33.86
N HIS A 410 -8.68 62.63 -34.04
CA HIS A 410 -8.19 64.01 -34.20
C HIS A 410 -8.69 64.76 -35.46
N PRO A 411 -8.79 64.16 -36.67
CA PRO A 411 -9.29 64.87 -37.85
C PRO A 411 -10.80 65.15 -37.83
N GLN A 412 -11.60 64.37 -37.09
CA GLN A 412 -13.05 64.63 -36.95
C GLN A 412 -13.33 65.89 -36.13
N GLN A 413 -12.48 66.21 -35.15
CA GLN A 413 -12.63 67.46 -34.36
C GLN A 413 -12.17 68.70 -35.15
N GLN A 414 -11.20 68.57 -36.05
CA GLN A 414 -10.78 69.69 -36.92
C GLN A 414 -11.85 70.04 -37.96
N GLN A 415 -12.55 69.05 -38.53
CA GLN A 415 -13.66 69.32 -39.46
C GLN A 415 -14.87 69.98 -38.78
N GLN A 416 -15.09 69.76 -37.47
CA GLN A 416 -16.15 70.46 -36.72
C GLN A 416 -15.80 71.92 -36.40
N HIS A 417 -14.51 72.26 -36.29
CA HIS A 417 -14.06 73.63 -36.04
C HIS A 417 -13.98 74.50 -37.31
N GLU A 418 -13.87 73.89 -38.49
CA GLU A 418 -13.75 74.62 -39.77
C GLU A 418 -15.10 75.00 -40.40
N LEU A 419 -16.23 74.54 -39.85
CA LEU A 419 -17.60 74.86 -40.29
C LEU A 419 -18.25 76.05 -39.56
N LEU A 420 -17.48 76.86 -38.82
CA LEU A 420 -17.94 78.11 -38.22
C LEU A 420 -17.11 79.30 -38.70
N PRO A 421 -17.44 79.86 -39.87
CA PRO A 421 -17.60 81.31 -39.91
C PRO A 421 -18.85 81.74 -40.68
N LEU A 422 -19.24 83.00 -40.48
CA LEU A 422 -20.27 83.78 -41.20
C LEU A 422 -21.70 83.70 -40.62
N ALA A 423 -21.88 84.21 -39.41
CA ALA A 423 -23.16 84.80 -39.00
C ALA A 423 -22.93 85.98 -38.03
N VAL A 424 -22.17 86.98 -38.46
CA VAL A 424 -22.20 88.32 -37.86
C VAL A 424 -22.15 89.34 -38.99
N SER A 425 -23.32 89.83 -39.40
CA SER A 425 -23.53 91.09 -40.11
C SER A 425 -24.96 91.53 -39.84
#